data_AF-A0A165X992-F1
#
_entry.id   AF-A0A165X992-F1
#
_cell.length_a   1.000
_cell.length_b   1.000
_cell.length_c   1.000
_cell.angle_alpha   90.00
_cell.angle_beta   90.00
_cell.angle_gamma   90.00
#
_symmetry.space_group_name_H-M   'P 1'
#
loop_
_entity.id
_entity.type
_entity.pdbx_description
1 polymer ?
#
loop_
_entity_poly.entity_id
_entity_poly.type
_entity_poly.pdbx_seq_one_letter_code
_entity_poly.pdbx_strand_id
1 'polypeptide(L)'
;MVVCTPTKKARIFDYHNDGLSFEAIGRKLDLAPTTVRRNYAQMLRNNDPYHKNPKPGRPRKLAPEDLRHAEHLITSGEARDGSEVRMQLFPHVSDRTIRRNLSEIGLHGRV
;
A
#
# COMPACT_ATOMS: atom_id res chain seq x y z
N MET A 1 7.41 14.66 -16.41
CA MET A 1 7.26 13.19 -16.53
C MET A 1 5.90 12.92 -17.16
N VAL A 2 5.85 12.37 -18.38
CA VAL A 2 4.57 12.05 -19.04
C VAL A 2 3.97 10.81 -18.39
N VAL A 3 2.72 10.90 -17.94
CA VAL A 3 2.01 9.78 -17.32
C VAL A 3 1.45 8.87 -18.40
N CYS A 4 1.73 7.56 -18.32
CA CYS A 4 1.10 6.56 -19.18
C CYS A 4 -0.33 6.31 -18.69
N THR A 5 -1.31 6.91 -19.36
CA THR A 5 -2.74 6.73 -19.06
C THR A 5 -3.22 5.33 -19.48
N PRO A 6 -4.35 4.83 -18.96
CA PRO A 6 -4.92 3.55 -19.39
C PRO A 6 -5.14 3.49 -20.91
N THR A 7 -5.58 4.58 -21.53
CA THR A 7 -5.72 4.68 -22.99
C THR A 7 -4.38 4.51 -23.71
N LYS A 8 -3.30 5.16 -23.23
CA LYS A 8 -1.96 4.98 -23.80
C LYS A 8 -1.48 3.54 -23.62
N LYS A 9 -1.74 2.88 -22.48
CA LYS A 9 -1.41 1.48 -22.26
C LYS A 9 -2.11 0.54 -23.25
N ALA A 10 -3.41 0.73 -23.48
CA ALA A 10 -4.16 -0.04 -24.48
C ALA A 10 -3.55 0.16 -25.88
N ARG A 11 -3.29 1.41 -26.27
CA ARG A 11 -2.64 1.73 -27.56
C ARG A 11 -1.25 1.14 -27.71
N ILE A 12 -0.45 1.06 -26.64
CA ILE A 12 0.86 0.39 -26.65
C ILE A 12 0.69 -1.09 -27.03
N PHE A 13 -0.31 -1.76 -26.46
CA PHE A 13 -0.59 -3.16 -26.74
C PHE A 13 -1.05 -3.36 -28.19
N ASP A 14 -2.04 -2.58 -28.63
CA ASP A 14 -2.57 -2.63 -30.00
C ASP A 14 -1.46 -2.39 -31.03
N TYR A 15 -0.70 -1.29 -30.89
CA TYR A 15 0.34 -0.94 -31.86
C TYR A 15 1.49 -1.93 -31.93
N HIS A 16 1.83 -2.58 -30.81
CA HIS A 16 2.85 -3.62 -30.84
C HIS A 16 2.34 -4.90 -31.51
N ASN A 17 1.06 -5.25 -31.32
CA ASN A 17 0.42 -6.35 -32.04
C ASN A 17 0.32 -6.06 -33.55
N ASP A 18 0.14 -4.79 -33.92
CA ASP A 18 0.21 -4.31 -35.32
C ASP A 18 1.66 -4.31 -35.88
N GLY A 19 2.66 -4.71 -35.09
CA GLY A 19 4.05 -4.86 -35.52
C GLY A 19 4.93 -3.61 -35.36
N LEU A 20 4.46 -2.55 -34.71
CA LEU A 20 5.29 -1.36 -34.49
C LEU A 20 6.37 -1.62 -33.43
N SER A 21 7.58 -1.10 -33.69
CA SER A 21 8.65 -1.11 -32.70
C SER A 21 8.34 -0.20 -31.49
N PHE A 22 8.89 -0.53 -30.32
CA PHE A 22 8.69 0.28 -29.11
C PHE A 22 9.15 1.74 -29.26
N GLU A 23 10.15 2.00 -30.10
CA GLU A 23 10.61 3.36 -30.39
C GLU A 23 9.60 4.16 -31.23
N ALA A 24 8.97 3.50 -32.21
CA ALA A 24 7.93 4.11 -33.02
C ALA A 24 6.68 4.41 -32.18
N ILE A 25 6.31 3.47 -31.30
CA ILE A 25 5.20 3.65 -30.35
C ILE A 25 5.50 4.79 -29.37
N GLY A 26 6.73 4.85 -28.85
CA GLY A 26 7.18 5.93 -27.95
C GLY A 26 7.08 7.31 -28.60
N ARG A 27 7.55 7.45 -29.84
CA ARG A 27 7.40 8.68 -30.64
C ARG A 27 5.94 9.05 -30.88
N LYS A 28 5.08 8.07 -31.17
CA LYS A 28 3.65 8.28 -31.46
C LYS A 28 2.83 8.68 -30.24
N LEU A 29 3.17 8.15 -29.06
CA LEU A 29 2.42 8.37 -27.82
C LEU A 29 3.08 9.39 -26.88
N ASP A 30 4.19 10.00 -27.30
CA ASP A 30 5.02 10.90 -26.49
C ASP A 30 5.42 10.22 -25.16
N LEU A 31 6.05 9.06 -25.26
CA LEU A 31 6.50 8.24 -24.13
C LEU A 31 7.94 7.78 -24.37
N ALA A 32 8.72 7.70 -23.29
CA ALA A 32 10.03 7.07 -23.34
C ALA A 32 9.90 5.59 -23.75
N PRO A 33 10.76 5.05 -24.64
CA PRO A 33 10.71 3.65 -25.07
C PRO A 33 10.75 2.64 -23.91
N THR A 34 11.47 2.97 -22.84
CA THR A 34 11.53 2.18 -21.60
C THR A 34 10.17 2.09 -20.90
N THR A 35 9.38 3.17 -20.93
CA THR A 35 8.02 3.21 -20.38
C THR A 35 7.08 2.38 -21.24
N VAL A 36 7.21 2.46 -22.56
CA VAL A 36 6.44 1.63 -23.49
C VAL A 36 6.69 0.15 -23.23
N ARG A 37 7.96 -0.28 -23.21
CA ARG A 37 8.36 -1.68 -22.98
C ARG A 37 7.84 -2.21 -21.65
N ARG A 38 7.95 -1.42 -20.57
CA ARG A 38 7.45 -1.80 -19.24
C ARG A 38 5.93 -1.98 -19.21
N ASN A 39 5.18 -1.08 -19.82
CA ASN A 39 3.72 -1.16 -19.85
C ASN A 39 3.23 -2.31 -20.75
N TYR A 40 3.88 -2.56 -21.89
CA TYR A 40 3.59 -3.71 -22.73
C TYR A 40 3.79 -5.04 -21.96
N ALA A 41 4.91 -5.18 -21.24
CA ALA A 41 5.16 -6.36 -20.41
C ALA A 41 4.15 -6.53 -19.27
N GLN A 42 3.61 -5.43 -18.72
CA GLN A 42 2.51 -5.49 -17.75
C GLN A 42 1.20 -5.94 -18.40
N MET A 43 0.86 -5.39 -19.57
CA MET A 43 -0.34 -5.77 -20.35
C MET A 43 -0.32 -7.25 -20.75
N LEU A 44 0.87 -7.82 -21.04
CA LEU A 44 1.01 -9.27 -21.30
C LEU A 44 0.70 -10.14 -20.09
N ARG A 45 0.98 -9.67 -18.87
CA ARG A 45 0.69 -10.42 -17.63
C ARG A 45 -0.76 -10.24 -17.19
N ASN A 46 -1.31 -9.05 -17.39
CA ASN A 46 -2.68 -8.70 -17.07
C ASN A 46 -3.19 -7.74 -18.15
N ASN A 47 -4.13 -8.20 -18.98
CA ASN A 47 -4.67 -7.45 -20.11
C ASN A 47 -5.70 -6.37 -19.70
N ASP A 48 -5.58 -5.85 -18.48
CA ASP A 48 -6.39 -4.73 -17.98
C ASP A 48 -5.54 -3.44 -17.96
N PRO A 49 -5.82 -2.45 -18.84
CA PRO A 49 -5.13 -1.16 -18.85
C PRO A 49 -5.31 -0.35 -17.55
N TYR A 50 -6.39 -0.59 -16.81
CA TYR A 50 -6.68 0.09 -15.56
C TYR A 50 -6.01 -0.57 -14.36
N HIS A 51 -5.45 -1.76 -14.55
CA HIS A 51 -4.81 -2.48 -13.48
C HIS A 51 -3.66 -1.68 -12.89
N LYS A 52 -3.70 -1.55 -11.57
CA LYS A 52 -2.64 -0.96 -10.74
C LYS A 52 -2.32 -1.96 -9.64
N ASN A 53 -1.04 -2.33 -9.56
CA ASN A 53 -0.59 -3.14 -8.43
C ASN A 53 -0.88 -2.38 -7.13
N PRO A 54 -1.53 -3.02 -6.14
CA PRO A 54 -1.72 -2.40 -4.84
C PRO A 54 -0.36 -2.04 -4.27
N LYS A 55 -0.19 -0.78 -3.91
CA LYS A 55 1.01 -0.32 -3.22
C LYS A 55 0.81 -0.58 -1.74
N PRO A 56 1.66 -1.39 -1.08
CA PRO A 56 1.57 -1.52 0.35
C PRO A 56 1.73 -0.13 0.98
N GLY A 57 0.88 0.16 1.97
CA GLY A 57 1.05 1.34 2.80
C GLY A 57 2.34 1.24 3.62
N ARG A 58 2.70 2.34 4.29
CA ARG A 58 3.79 2.31 5.27
C ARG A 58 3.44 1.28 6.38
N PRO A 59 4.39 0.45 6.81
CA PRO A 59 4.19 -0.44 7.95
C PRO A 59 3.67 0.33 9.18
N ARG A 60 2.74 -0.28 9.91
CA ARG A 60 2.22 0.28 11.15
C ARG A 60 3.32 0.21 12.24
N LYS A 61 3.20 1.08 13.25
CA LYS A 61 4.11 1.08 14.41
C LYS A 61 3.89 -0.11 15.35
N LEU A 62 2.68 -0.68 15.33
CA LEU A 62 2.31 -1.84 16.14
C LEU A 62 1.90 -2.97 15.19
N ALA A 63 2.47 -4.14 15.40
CA ALA A 63 2.11 -5.37 14.74
C ALA A 63 0.91 -6.03 15.43
N PRO A 64 0.24 -7.00 14.79
CA PRO A 64 -0.87 -7.73 15.43
C PRO A 64 -0.48 -8.43 16.74
N GLU A 65 0.76 -8.93 16.84
CA GLU A 65 1.31 -9.52 18.07
C GLU A 65 1.44 -8.51 19.22
N ASP A 66 1.87 -7.28 18.92
CA ASP A 66 1.93 -6.18 19.90
C ASP A 66 0.54 -5.89 20.49
N LEU A 67 -0.49 -5.96 19.65
CA LEU A 67 -1.88 -5.72 20.07
C LEU A 67 -2.42 -6.84 20.95
N ARG A 68 -2.05 -8.09 20.68
CA ARG A 68 -2.39 -9.23 21.56
C ARG A 68 -1.71 -9.10 22.91
N HIS A 69 -0.46 -8.63 22.94
CA HIS A 69 0.24 -8.38 24.20
C HIS A 69 -0.42 -7.25 24.99
N ALA A 70 -0.78 -6.15 24.33
CA ALA A 70 -1.52 -5.05 24.93
C ALA A 70 -2.90 -5.49 25.50
N GLU A 71 -3.63 -6.30 24.74
CA GLU A 71 -4.91 -6.88 25.17
C GLU A 71 -4.74 -7.78 26.39
N HIS A 72 -3.72 -8.65 26.39
CA HIS A 72 -3.41 -9.50 27.52
C HIS A 72 -3.12 -8.68 28.79
N LEU A 73 -2.28 -7.64 28.67
CA LEU A 73 -1.90 -6.77 29.78
C LEU A 73 -3.11 -6.07 30.43
N ILE A 74 -4.08 -5.64 29.61
CA ILE A 74 -5.32 -5.01 30.09
C ILE A 74 -6.23 -6.06 30.73
N THR A 75 -6.41 -7.21 30.08
CA THR A 75 -7.34 -8.26 30.54
C THR A 75 -6.84 -9.00 31.78
N SER A 76 -5.53 -9.13 31.96
CA SER A 76 -4.91 -9.67 33.18
C SER A 76 -4.96 -8.69 34.36
N GLY A 77 -5.26 -7.41 34.11
CA GLY A 77 -5.26 -6.35 35.11
C GLY A 77 -3.88 -5.79 35.44
N GLU A 78 -2.84 -6.15 34.67
CA GLU A 78 -1.48 -5.60 34.80
C GLU A 78 -1.38 -4.15 34.31
N ALA A 79 -2.29 -3.73 33.44
CA ALA A 79 -2.50 -2.34 33.05
C ALA A 79 -3.97 -1.95 33.18
N ARG A 80 -4.20 -0.75 33.74
CA ARG A 80 -5.52 -0.17 33.95
C ARG A 80 -6.11 0.44 32.69
N ASP A 81 -5.26 1.01 31.84
CA ASP A 81 -5.67 1.80 30.69
C ASP A 81 -4.63 1.80 29.56
N GLY A 82 -4.97 2.43 28.44
CA GLY A 82 -4.06 2.53 27.28
C GLY A 82 -2.81 3.37 27.54
N SER A 83 -2.84 4.27 28.53
CA SER A 83 -1.67 5.09 28.91
C SER A 83 -0.63 4.23 29.62
N GLU A 84 -1.06 3.36 30.53
CA GLU A 84 -0.17 2.39 31.20
C GLU A 84 0.39 1.37 30.23
N VAL A 85 -0.42 0.85 29.30
CA VAL A 85 0.07 -0.03 28.20
C VAL A 85 1.17 0.65 27.41
N ARG A 86 1.00 1.93 27.05
CA ARG A 86 2.03 2.69 26.33
C ARG A 86 3.30 2.79 27.16
N MET A 87 3.18 3.15 28.44
CA MET A 87 4.34 3.34 29.31
C MET A 87 5.13 2.05 29.49
N GLN A 88 4.44 0.91 29.65
CA GLN A 88 5.06 -0.39 29.89
C GLN A 88 5.63 -1.03 28.61
N LEU A 89 4.87 -1.04 27.51
CA LEU A 89 5.21 -1.82 26.31
C LEU A 89 5.70 -0.96 25.13
N PHE A 90 5.16 0.25 24.96
CA PHE A 90 5.33 1.04 23.74
C PHE A 90 5.68 2.53 24.00
N PRO A 91 6.75 2.84 24.75
CA PRO A 91 7.05 4.22 25.18
C PRO A 91 7.32 5.17 24.00
N HIS A 92 7.74 4.62 22.86
CA HIS A 92 8.04 5.33 21.62
C HIS A 92 6.80 5.58 20.72
N VAL A 93 5.63 5.04 21.11
CA VAL A 93 4.38 5.19 20.38
C VAL A 93 3.54 6.27 21.04
N SER A 94 2.93 7.14 20.24
CA SER A 94 2.06 8.20 20.75
C SER A 94 0.75 7.64 21.30
N ASP A 95 0.18 8.27 22.34
CA ASP A 95 -1.12 7.90 22.94
C ASP A 95 -2.22 7.73 21.91
N ARG A 96 -2.28 8.65 20.95
CA ARG A 96 -3.26 8.60 19.85
C ARG A 96 -3.17 7.31 19.04
N THR A 97 -1.95 6.82 18.81
CA THR A 97 -1.74 5.56 18.08
C THR A 97 -2.15 4.37 18.93
N ILE A 98 -1.82 4.35 20.22
CA ILE A 98 -2.24 3.28 21.13
C ILE A 98 -3.76 3.23 21.22
N ARG A 99 -4.41 4.36 21.53
CA ARG A 99 -5.86 4.48 21.58
C ARG A 99 -6.53 4.00 20.30
N ARG A 100 -6.01 4.40 19.14
CA ARG A 100 -6.54 3.95 17.85
C ARG A 100 -6.44 2.43 17.70
N ASN A 101 -5.28 1.84 17.94
CA ASN A 101 -5.14 0.40 17.73
C ASN A 101 -5.93 -0.41 18.78
N LEU A 102 -5.99 0.03 20.04
CA LEU A 102 -6.87 -0.57 21.06
C LEU A 102 -8.34 -0.50 20.64
N SER A 103 -8.78 0.63 20.06
CA SER A 103 -10.14 0.75 19.53
C SER A 103 -10.39 -0.16 18.32
N GLU A 104 -9.38 -0.45 17.50
CA GLU A 104 -9.51 -1.37 16.36
C GLU A 104 -9.71 -2.83 16.81
N ILE A 105 -9.30 -3.19 18.04
CA ILE A 105 -9.49 -4.52 18.64
C ILE A 105 -10.67 -4.57 19.62
N GLY A 106 -11.54 -3.56 19.65
CA GLY A 106 -12.74 -3.54 20.51
C GLY A 106 -12.51 -3.00 21.93
N LEU A 107 -11.28 -2.63 22.29
CA LEU A 107 -10.95 -1.99 23.56
C LEU A 107 -11.20 -0.48 23.44
N HIS A 108 -12.48 -0.11 23.48
CA HIS A 108 -12.96 1.24 23.21
C HIS A 108 -12.87 2.22 24.41
N GLY A 109 -12.27 1.82 25.53
CA GLY A 109 -12.00 2.69 26.68
C GLY A 109 -10.99 2.07 27.64
N ARG A 110 -10.27 2.79 28.48
CA ARG A 110 -10.10 4.25 28.66
C ARG A 110 -8.62 4.58 28.42
N VAL A 111 -8.33 5.83 28.07
CA VAL A 111 -7.01 6.47 28.20
C VAL A 111 -7.15 7.46 29.34
#